data_AF-A0A949ZAB0-F1
#
_entry.id   AF-A0A949ZAB0-F1
#
_cell.length_a   1.000
_cell.length_b   1.000
_cell.length_c   1.000
_cell.angle_alpha   90.00
_cell.angle_beta   90.00
_cell.angle_gamma   90.00
#
_symmetry.space_group_name_H-M   'P 1'
#
loop_
_entity.id
_entity.type
_entity.pdbx_description
1 polymer ?
#
loop_
_entity_poly.entity_id
_entity_poly.type
_entity_poly.pdbx_seq_one_letter_code
_entity_poly.pdbx_strand_id
1 'polypeptide(L)'
;MRALWKGAISFGLVTIPVSLYPATAREELTFRLLRKSDHSPVNYKRVAAADGKEVPWDQIVKGYEYEKGKFVILKEEDFARVDVEATQTVNIINFVSLDQVDPLLFYKPYYLEVGKGGDKAYVLLRDA
;
A
#
# COMPACT_ATOMS: atom_id res chain seq x y z
N MET A 1 -8.86 -12.45 -7.62
CA MET A 1 -7.74 -11.75 -6.96
C MET A 1 -7.97 -10.25 -7.12
N ARG A 2 -7.80 -9.44 -6.08
CA ARG A 2 -8.00 -7.96 -6.18
C ARG A 2 -6.68 -7.32 -6.59
N ALA A 3 -6.71 -6.42 -7.57
CA ALA A 3 -5.54 -5.64 -7.96
C ALA A 3 -5.06 -4.79 -6.77
N LEU A 4 -3.77 -4.84 -6.47
CA LEU A 4 -3.14 -4.01 -5.44
C LEU A 4 -3.01 -2.58 -5.93
N TRP A 5 -2.66 -2.42 -7.21
CA TRP A 5 -2.41 -1.13 -7.84
C TRP A 5 -2.83 -1.17 -9.30
N LYS A 6 -3.27 -0.01 -9.82
CA LYS A 6 -3.59 0.20 -11.23
C LYS A 6 -2.88 1.46 -11.70
N GLY A 7 -2.33 1.39 -12.90
CA GLY A 7 -1.61 2.50 -13.49
C GLY A 7 -1.11 2.14 -14.88
N ALA A 8 0.00 2.72 -15.29
CA ALA A 8 0.59 2.45 -16.59
C ALA A 8 2.10 2.19 -16.50
N ILE A 9 2.64 1.42 -17.43
CA ILE A 9 4.08 1.35 -17.70
C ILE A 9 4.37 2.29 -18.85
N SER A 10 5.36 3.16 -18.71
CA SER A 10 5.78 4.10 -19.74
C SER A 10 7.25 3.90 -20.09
N PHE A 11 7.55 3.91 -21.39
CA PHE A 11 8.92 3.93 -21.90
C PHE A 11 8.93 4.64 -23.25
N GLY A 12 9.76 5.68 -23.36
CA GLY A 12 9.75 6.57 -24.53
C GLY A 12 8.36 7.18 -24.75
N LEU A 13 7.70 6.80 -25.86
CA LEU A 13 6.37 7.27 -26.26
C LEU A 13 5.27 6.21 -26.08
N VAL A 14 5.61 5.05 -25.51
CA VAL A 14 4.67 3.94 -25.31
C VAL A 14 4.17 3.97 -23.88
N THR A 15 2.85 3.94 -23.73
CA THR A 15 2.17 3.86 -22.43
C THR A 15 1.24 2.65 -22.44
N ILE A 16 1.44 1.74 -21.49
CA ILE A 16 0.71 0.48 -21.40
C ILE A 16 -0.08 0.48 -20.10
N PRO A 17 -1.42 0.48 -20.13
CA PRO A 17 -2.21 0.35 -18.92
C PRO A 17 -1.99 -1.04 -18.30
N VAL A 18 -1.74 -1.11 -17.00
CA VAL A 18 -1.52 -2.37 -16.28
C VAL A 18 -2.20 -2.39 -14.91
N SER A 19 -2.49 -3.59 -14.43
CA SER A 19 -2.89 -3.86 -13.05
C SER A 19 -1.85 -4.76 -12.38
N LEU A 20 -1.41 -4.41 -11.18
CA LEU A 20 -0.49 -5.22 -10.38
C LEU A 20 -1.25 -6.10 -9.40
N TYR A 21 -0.85 -7.36 -9.35
CA TYR A 21 -1.34 -8.36 -8.40
C TYR A 21 -0.16 -8.93 -7.62
N PRO A 22 -0.27 -9.12 -6.29
CA PRO A 22 0.79 -9.76 -5.52
C PRO A 22 0.99 -11.20 -6.01
N ALA A 23 2.24 -11.60 -6.30
CA ALA A 23 2.56 -12.98 -6.70
C ALA A 23 2.68 -13.93 -5.50
N THR A 24 2.68 -13.39 -4.28
CA THR A 24 2.70 -14.14 -3.03
C THR A 24 1.42 -13.86 -2.24
N ALA A 25 0.78 -14.90 -1.71
CA ALA A 25 -0.25 -14.77 -0.69
C ALA A 25 0.37 -15.10 0.68
N ARG A 26 0.16 -14.24 1.67
CA ARG A 26 0.49 -14.55 3.06
C ARG A 26 -0.77 -15.12 3.71
N GLU A 27 -0.76 -16.41 4.03
CA GLU A 27 -1.82 -17.01 4.83
C GLU A 27 -1.52 -16.77 6.31
N GLU A 28 -2.14 -15.74 6.89
CA GLU A 28 -2.12 -15.54 8.34
C GLU A 28 -3.41 -16.05 8.96
N LEU A 29 -3.28 -16.92 9.95
CA LEU A 29 -4.38 -17.29 10.83
C LEU A 29 -4.78 -16.06 11.65
N THR A 30 -5.94 -15.49 11.32
CA THR A 30 -6.51 -14.38 12.08
C THR A 30 -7.38 -14.93 13.21
N PHE A 31 -7.06 -14.58 14.45
CA PHE A 31 -7.88 -14.93 15.60
C PHE A 31 -8.79 -13.77 16.00
N ARG A 32 -10.07 -14.08 16.23
CA ARG A 32 -10.99 -13.14 16.87
C ARG A 32 -10.96 -13.39 18.36
N LEU A 33 -10.83 -12.33 19.16
CA LEU A 33 -10.93 -12.47 20.62
C LEU A 33 -12.37 -12.76 21.01
N LEU A 34 -12.56 -13.81 21.79
CA LEU A 34 -13.86 -14.24 22.31
C LEU A 34 -13.86 -14.15 23.83
N ARG A 35 -14.98 -13.77 24.41
CA ARG A 35 -15.18 -13.79 25.86
C ARG A 35 -15.19 -15.24 26.34
N LYS A 36 -14.39 -15.56 27.36
CA LYS A 36 -14.20 -16.92 27.86
C LYS A 36 -15.49 -17.63 28.31
N SER A 37 -16.49 -16.89 28.79
CA SER A 37 -17.71 -17.45 29.39
C SER A 37 -18.75 -17.91 28.37
N ASP A 38 -18.91 -17.18 27.26
CA ASP A 38 -20.00 -17.36 26.30
C ASP A 38 -19.51 -17.38 24.83
N HIS A 39 -18.20 -17.26 24.62
CA HIS A 39 -17.55 -17.17 23.32
C HIS A 39 -18.09 -16.03 22.42
N SER A 40 -18.72 -15.02 23.03
CA SER A 40 -19.14 -13.82 22.30
C SER A 40 -17.93 -13.01 21.84
N PRO A 41 -17.96 -12.41 20.64
CA PRO A 41 -16.85 -11.59 20.17
C PRO A 41 -16.60 -10.34 21.02
N VAL A 42 -15.33 -10.04 21.28
CA VAL A 42 -14.91 -8.81 21.96
C VAL A 42 -14.78 -7.68 20.94
N ASN A 43 -15.38 -6.53 21.26
CA ASN A 43 -15.25 -5.28 20.49
C ASN A 43 -14.42 -4.26 21.27
N TYR A 44 -13.66 -3.45 20.56
CA TYR A 44 -12.86 -2.37 21.14
C TYR A 44 -13.63 -1.06 21.13
N LYS A 45 -13.48 -0.29 22.22
CA LYS A 45 -13.91 1.10 22.31
C LYS A 45 -12.68 1.98 22.51
N ARG A 46 -12.70 3.17 21.91
CA ARG A 46 -11.65 4.18 22.11
C ARG A 46 -12.09 5.05 23.25
N VAL A 47 -11.26 5.18 24.27
CA VAL A 47 -11.56 5.96 25.47
C VAL A 47 -10.43 6.96 25.73
N ALA A 48 -10.78 8.19 26.09
CA ALA A 48 -9.78 9.20 26.44
C ALA A 48 -9.19 8.87 27.81
N ALA A 49 -7.86 8.86 27.91
CA ALA A 49 -7.17 8.51 29.16
C ALA A 49 -7.42 9.52 30.30
N ALA A 50 -7.77 10.76 29.96
CA ALA A 50 -7.97 11.83 30.94
C ALA A 50 -9.28 11.69 31.73
N ASP A 51 -10.35 11.23 31.10
CA ASP A 51 -11.70 11.20 31.69
C ASP A 51 -12.43 9.85 31.54
N GLY A 52 -11.84 8.88 30.84
CA GLY A 52 -12.39 7.54 30.63
C GLY A 52 -13.59 7.50 29.68
N LYS A 53 -13.93 8.61 29.01
CA LYS A 53 -15.11 8.66 28.12
C LYS A 53 -14.78 8.13 26.74
N GLU A 54 -15.80 7.54 26.11
CA GLU A 54 -15.69 7.05 24.73
C GLU A 54 -15.50 8.20 23.74
N VAL A 55 -14.53 8.06 22.83
CA VAL A 55 -14.18 9.07 21.83
C VAL A 55 -14.64 8.61 20.44
N PRO A 56 -15.52 9.38 19.77
CA PRO A 56 -15.96 9.07 18.43
C PRO A 56 -14.85 9.39 17.41
N TRP A 57 -14.88 8.74 16.24
CA TRP A 57 -13.81 8.80 15.25
C TRP A 57 -13.50 10.22 14.75
N ASP A 58 -14.52 11.05 14.57
CA ASP A 58 -14.44 12.43 14.10
C ASP A 58 -13.75 13.37 15.08
N GLN A 59 -13.58 12.95 16.34
CA GLN A 59 -12.89 13.72 17.38
C GLN A 59 -11.46 13.22 17.64
N ILE A 60 -10.94 12.31 16.79
CA ILE A 60 -9.60 11.74 16.96
C ILE A 60 -8.66 12.38 15.94
N VAL A 61 -7.58 12.97 16.45
CA VAL A 61 -6.47 13.49 15.64
C VAL A 61 -5.21 12.63 15.82
N LYS A 62 -4.32 12.65 14.84
CA LYS A 62 -3.01 11.99 14.94
C LYS A 62 -2.03 12.95 15.62
N GLY A 63 -1.35 12.50 16.67
CA GLY A 63 -0.30 13.26 17.36
C GLY A 63 1.01 12.50 17.36
N TYR A 64 2.12 13.18 17.12
CA TYR A 64 3.47 12.65 17.29
C TYR A 64 4.09 13.23 18.57
N GLU A 65 4.49 12.36 19.50
CA GLU A 65 5.12 12.75 20.75
C GLU A 65 6.61 13.04 20.50
N TYR A 66 7.00 14.31 20.51
CA TYR A 66 8.39 14.73 20.29
C TYR A 66 9.17 14.92 21.60
N GLU A 67 8.44 15.09 22.70
CA GLU A 67 8.96 15.09 24.07
C GLU A 67 7.85 14.55 24.98
N LYS A 68 8.21 13.95 26.11
CA LYS A 68 7.25 13.34 27.03
C LYS A 68 6.09 14.31 27.36
N GLY A 69 4.88 13.93 26.96
CA GLY A 69 3.65 14.72 27.16
C GLY A 69 3.45 15.89 26.19
N LYS A 70 4.35 16.12 25.24
CA LYS A 70 4.24 17.16 24.21
C LYS A 70 4.06 16.52 22.83
N PHE A 71 2.97 16.92 22.16
CA PHE A 71 2.56 16.34 20.89
C PHE A 71 2.52 17.40 19.80
N VAL A 72 3.00 17.06 18.61
CA VAL A 72 2.66 17.78 17.38
C VAL A 72 1.45 17.10 16.77
N ILE A 73 0.37 17.85 16.57
CA ILE A 73 -0.84 17.36 15.91
C ILE A 73 -0.60 17.39 14.40
N LEU A 74 -0.75 16.24 13.75
CA LEU A 74 -0.65 16.09 12.30
C LEU A 74 -2.05 16.14 11.69
N LYS A 75 -2.24 17.07 10.75
CA LYS A 75 -3.46 17.17 9.95
C LYS A 75 -3.33 16.34 8.68
N GLU A 76 -4.46 16.05 8.05
CA GLU A 76 -4.49 15.36 6.75
C GLU A 76 -3.68 16.11 5.68
N GLU A 77 -3.74 17.44 5.70
CA GLU A 77 -2.96 18.33 4.83
C GLU A 77 -1.44 18.14 4.98
N ASP A 78 -0.95 17.84 6.18
CA ASP A 78 0.49 17.62 6.42
C ASP A 78 0.96 16.34 5.71
N PHE A 79 0.11 15.31 5.63
CA PHE A 79 0.40 14.09 4.88
C PHE A 79 0.33 14.33 3.37
N ALA A 80 -0.65 15.11 2.90
CA ALA A 80 -0.80 15.43 1.49
C ALA A 80 0.40 16.20 0.91
N ARG A 81 1.03 17.07 1.72
CA ARG A 81 2.23 17.83 1.32
C ARG A 81 3.49 16.98 1.18
N VAL A 82 3.53 15.81 1.82
CA VAL A 82 4.66 14.86 1.79
C VAL A 82 4.47 13.83 0.68
N ASP A 83 3.29 13.73 0.09
CA ASP A 83 3.00 12.75 -0.94
C ASP A 83 3.85 13.04 -2.19
N VAL A 84 5.00 12.36 -2.25
CA VAL A 84 5.92 12.31 -3.38
C VAL A 84 5.06 11.92 -4.56
N GLU A 85 4.90 12.82 -5.55
CA GLU A 85 4.01 12.69 -6.71
C GLU A 85 3.76 11.22 -7.05
N ALA A 86 2.66 10.68 -6.50
CA ALA A 86 2.29 9.28 -6.67
C ALA A 86 1.73 9.15 -8.08
N THR A 87 2.63 9.28 -9.07
CA THR A 87 2.30 9.05 -10.45
C THR A 87 1.85 7.60 -10.52
N GLN A 88 0.64 7.36 -11.02
CA GLN A 88 0.14 6.01 -11.28
C GLN A 88 0.86 5.41 -12.50
N THR A 89 2.18 5.62 -12.59
CA THR A 89 3.01 5.31 -13.74
C THR A 89 4.35 4.74 -13.29
N VAL A 90 4.75 3.62 -13.89
CA VAL A 90 6.07 3.03 -13.77
C VAL A 90 6.87 3.40 -15.02
N ASN A 91 7.80 4.33 -14.88
CA ASN A 91 8.69 4.73 -15.98
C ASN A 91 9.87 3.75 -16.08
N ILE A 92 10.00 3.05 -17.21
CA ILE A 92 11.20 2.25 -17.50
C ILE A 92 12.29 3.21 -17.96
N ILE A 93 13.39 3.23 -17.20
CA ILE A 93 14.57 4.03 -17.52
C ILE A 93 15.52 3.28 -18.46
N ASN A 94 15.84 2.02 -18.13
CA ASN A 94 16.83 1.20 -18.83
C ASN A 94 16.40 -0.28 -18.85
N PHE A 95 16.90 -1.02 -19.83
CA PHE A 95 16.87 -2.48 -19.89
C PHE A 95 18.25 -3.04 -19.54
N VAL A 96 18.30 -4.03 -18.65
CA VAL A 96 19.55 -4.63 -18.14
C VAL A 96 19.43 -6.15 -18.15
N SER A 97 20.55 -6.85 -18.25
CA SER A 97 20.59 -8.31 -18.12
C SER A 97 20.36 -8.71 -16.66
N LEU A 98 19.73 -9.87 -16.44
CA LEU A 98 19.33 -10.31 -15.10
C LEU A 98 20.50 -10.46 -14.13
N ASP A 99 21.66 -10.89 -14.64
CA ASP A 99 22.92 -11.04 -13.89
C ASP A 99 23.52 -9.71 -13.42
N GLN A 100 23.07 -8.58 -13.98
CA GLN A 100 23.47 -7.24 -13.55
C GLN A 100 22.71 -6.75 -12.30
N VAL A 101 21.63 -7.45 -11.92
CA VAL A 101 20.82 -7.12 -10.73
C VAL A 101 21.15 -8.11 -9.63
N ASP A 102 21.75 -7.61 -8.54
CA ASP A 102 22.03 -8.42 -7.36
C ASP A 102 20.71 -9.03 -6.82
N PRO A 103 20.61 -10.36 -6.65
CA PRO A 103 19.41 -11.01 -6.14
C PRO A 103 18.91 -10.46 -4.80
N LEU A 104 19.78 -9.87 -3.97
CA LEU A 104 19.41 -9.22 -2.71
C LEU A 104 18.54 -7.96 -2.90
N LEU A 105 18.52 -7.38 -4.10
CA LEU A 105 17.69 -6.22 -4.43
C LEU A 105 16.24 -6.61 -4.79
N PHE A 106 15.94 -7.90 -5.00
CA PHE A 106 14.57 -8.34 -5.21
C PHE A 106 13.81 -8.39 -3.88
N TYR A 107 12.68 -7.68 -3.82
CA TYR A 107 11.87 -7.61 -2.61
C TYR A 107 10.58 -8.45 -2.69
N LYS A 108 9.56 -7.92 -3.38
CA LYS A 108 8.26 -8.58 -3.51
C LYS A 108 7.93 -8.77 -4.98
N PRO A 109 7.66 -10.00 -5.43
CA PRO A 109 7.25 -10.24 -6.80
C PRO A 109 5.77 -9.88 -6.99
N TYR A 110 5.47 -9.36 -8.17
CA TYR A 110 4.12 -9.01 -8.60
C TYR A 110 3.85 -9.56 -10.00
N TYR A 111 2.62 -9.99 -10.24
CA TYR A 111 2.11 -10.26 -11.58
C TYR A 111 1.53 -8.98 -12.18
N LEU A 112 1.79 -8.79 -13.46
CA LEU A 112 1.22 -7.72 -14.26
C LEU A 112 0.13 -8.29 -15.17
N GLU A 113 -1.04 -7.65 -15.15
CA GLU A 113 -2.11 -7.86 -16.11
C GLU A 113 -2.23 -6.63 -17.00
N VAL A 114 -2.32 -6.86 -18.30
CA VAL A 114 -2.42 -5.78 -19.29
C VAL A 114 -3.86 -5.28 -19.35
N GLY A 115 -4.04 -3.97 -19.29
CA GLY A 115 -5.32 -3.32 -19.53
C GLY A 115 -5.71 -3.35 -21.00
N LYS A 116 -7.00 -3.14 -21.28
CA LYS A 116 -7.54 -3.16 -22.65
C LYS A 116 -6.73 -2.27 -23.61
N GLY A 117 -6.30 -2.83 -24.74
CA GLY A 117 -5.59 -2.11 -25.79
C GLY A 117 -4.07 -2.02 -25.60
N GLY A 118 -3.53 -2.50 -24.47
CA GLY A 118 -2.10 -2.55 -24.21
C GLY A 118 -1.38 -3.80 -24.73
N ASP A 119 -2.12 -4.81 -25.22
CA ASP A 119 -1.60 -6.17 -25.44
C ASP A 119 -0.39 -6.21 -26.38
N LYS A 120 -0.49 -5.57 -27.55
CA LYS A 120 0.60 -5.55 -28.54
C LYS A 120 1.85 -4.85 -28.01
N ALA A 121 1.68 -3.73 -27.33
CA ALA A 121 2.78 -2.96 -26.75
C ALA A 121 3.45 -3.74 -25.61
N TYR A 122 2.67 -4.48 -24.81
CA TYR A 122 3.20 -5.31 -23.73
C TYR A 122 3.98 -6.51 -24.25
N VAL A 123 3.53 -7.15 -25.33
CA VAL A 123 4.29 -8.24 -25.96
C VAL A 123 5.65 -7.73 -26.45
N LEU A 124 5.70 -6.55 -27.10
CA LEU A 124 6.96 -5.95 -27.50
C LEU A 124 7.89 -5.68 -26.32
N LEU A 125 7.34 -5.19 -25.20
CA LEU A 125 8.12 -4.97 -23.98
C LEU A 125 8.67 -6.27 -23.39
N ARG A 126 7.88 -7.36 -23.43
CA ARG A 126 8.27 -8.67 -22.89
C ARG A 126 9.36 -9.36 -23.72
N ASP A 127 9.32 -9.16 -25.03
CA ASP A 127 10.22 -9.83 -25.98
C ASP A 127 11.51 -9.02 -26.26
N ALA A 128 11.60 -7.78 -25.76
CA ALA A 128 12.77 -6.91 -25.84
C ALA A 128 13.88 -7.33 -24.88
#